data_AF-A0A2V5VCJ2-F1
#
_entry.id   AF-A0A2V5VCJ2-F1
#
_cell.length_a   1.000
_cell.length_b   1.000
_cell.length_c   1.000
_cell.angle_alpha   90.00
_cell.angle_beta   90.00
_cell.angle_gamma   90.00
#
_symmetry.space_group_name_H-M   'P 1'
#
loop_
_entity.id
_entity.type
_entity.pdbx_description
1 polymer ?
#
loop_
_entity_poly.entity_id
_entity_poly.type
_entity_poly.pdbx_seq_one_letter_code
_entity_poly.pdbx_strand_id
1 'polypeptide(L)'
;MEQIAPSLEFLADPMVLEAEWRANPVLAQRLEQERGQQSSRAPSAIFLRQARFALVLRKLFREKNVSHVHATSSRALVCVLMLKKLLGLTVSATIEPRSELPREWIRNALAECVGGRVSNRKLLEQVSSSFLLDKTTCRSAPRKALAMVGQEIGIDLTAGTRFWQKWAELLLRWSCGDRKSKIENRK
;
A
#
# COMPACT_ATOMS: atom_id res chain seq x y z
N MET A 1 -3.81 -13.26 -25.88
CA MET A 1 -3.46 -13.09 -24.45
C MET A 1 -2.29 -14.00 -24.18
N GLU A 2 -1.10 -13.46 -23.93
CA GLU A 2 -0.02 -14.25 -23.34
C GLU A 2 -0.54 -14.93 -22.07
N GLN A 3 -0.15 -16.18 -21.82
CA GLN A 3 -0.53 -16.87 -20.59
C GLN A 3 0.11 -16.12 -19.42
N ILE A 4 -0.71 -15.43 -18.64
CA ILE A 4 -0.27 -14.65 -17.47
C ILE A 4 0.25 -15.59 -16.37
N ALA A 5 -0.32 -16.80 -16.26
CA ALA A 5 -0.04 -17.73 -15.17
C ALA A 5 1.46 -18.12 -15.03
N PRO A 6 2.21 -18.44 -16.10
CA PRO A 6 3.66 -18.67 -16.02
C PRO A 6 4.50 -17.51 -15.45
N SER A 7 3.99 -16.27 -15.50
CA SER A 7 4.70 -15.08 -15.02
C SER A 7 4.36 -14.71 -13.56
N LEU A 8 3.44 -15.44 -12.93
CA LEU A 8 3.01 -15.18 -11.55
C LEU A 8 3.96 -15.86 -10.57
N GLU A 9 4.50 -15.08 -9.63
CA GLU A 9 5.16 -15.62 -8.45
C GLU A 9 4.12 -15.88 -7.36
N PHE A 10 4.01 -17.15 -6.96
CA PHE A 10 3.09 -17.56 -5.91
C PHE A 10 3.65 -17.22 -4.53
N LEU A 11 2.77 -16.82 -3.62
CA LEU A 11 3.13 -16.60 -2.22
C LEU A 11 3.47 -17.93 -1.55
N ALA A 12 4.39 -17.87 -0.59
CA ALA A 12 4.73 -19.00 0.26
C ALA A 12 3.50 -19.53 1.02
N ASP A 13 3.43 -20.85 1.17
CA ASP A 13 2.38 -21.50 1.94
C ASP A 13 2.53 -21.21 3.45
N PRO A 14 1.48 -21.46 4.26
CA PRO A 14 1.51 -21.16 5.69
C PRO A 14 2.63 -21.83 6.50
N MET A 15 3.09 -23.02 6.08
CA MET A 15 4.17 -23.74 6.76
C MET A 15 5.50 -23.04 6.53
N VAL A 16 5.77 -22.59 5.30
CA VAL A 16 6.97 -21.80 4.97
C VAL A 16 6.95 -20.45 5.69
N LEU A 17 5.79 -19.79 5.77
CA LEU A 17 5.63 -18.54 6.51
C LEU A 17 5.98 -18.69 8.01
N GLU A 18 5.50 -19.76 8.65
CA GLU A 18 5.80 -20.03 10.06
C GLU A 18 7.27 -20.45 10.27
N ALA A 19 7.83 -21.24 9.36
CA ALA A 19 9.24 -21.65 9.43
C ALA A 19 10.18 -20.44 9.33
N GLU A 20 9.94 -19.53 8.39
CA GLU A 20 10.74 -18.31 8.24
C GLU A 20 10.63 -17.41 9.48
N TRP A 21 9.42 -17.31 10.05
CA TRP A 21 9.21 -16.55 11.29
C TRP A 21 10.04 -17.08 12.45
N ARG A 22 10.00 -18.40 12.68
CA ARG A 22 10.78 -19.06 13.75
C ARG A 22 12.29 -18.99 13.50
N ALA A 23 12.71 -19.00 12.24
CA ALA A 23 14.12 -18.88 11.86
C ALA A 23 14.71 -17.48 12.10
N ASN A 24 13.88 -16.44 12.30
CA ASN A 24 14.31 -15.04 12.45
C ASN A 24 13.84 -14.43 13.79
N PRO A 25 14.21 -14.99 14.95
CA PRO A 25 13.67 -14.58 16.26
C PRO A 25 13.96 -13.12 16.61
N VAL A 26 15.15 -12.62 16.26
CA VAL A 26 15.56 -11.22 16.52
C VAL A 26 14.65 -10.23 15.78
N LEU A 27 14.32 -10.53 14.52
CA LEU A 27 13.48 -9.66 13.70
C LEU A 27 12.02 -9.76 14.10
N ALA A 28 11.55 -10.97 14.41
CA ALA A 28 10.22 -11.21 14.96
C ALA A 28 10.01 -10.39 16.24
N GLN A 29 10.94 -10.50 17.20
CA GLN A 29 10.90 -9.76 18.45
C GLN A 29 10.93 -8.25 18.21
N ARG A 30 11.81 -7.76 17.33
CA ARG A 30 11.88 -6.33 17.00
C ARG A 30 10.55 -5.82 16.44
N LEU A 31 9.94 -6.52 15.49
CA LEU A 31 8.65 -6.12 14.92
C LEU A 31 7.56 -6.06 15.99
N GLU A 32 7.50 -7.05 16.88
CA GLU A 32 6.53 -7.06 17.99
C GLU A 32 6.76 -5.93 19.00
N GLN A 33 8.01 -5.65 19.36
CA GLN A 33 8.38 -4.53 20.23
C GLN A 33 7.99 -3.19 19.61
N GLU A 34 8.30 -2.97 18.33
CA GLU A 34 7.90 -1.76 17.61
C GLU A 34 6.38 -1.58 17.61
N ARG A 35 5.61 -2.67 17.39
CA ARG A 35 4.15 -2.63 17.52
C ARG A 35 3.70 -2.27 18.93
N GLY A 36 4.38 -2.80 19.95
CA GLY A 36 4.12 -2.50 21.35
C GLY A 36 4.30 -1.02 21.70
N GLN A 37 5.16 -0.30 20.98
CA GLN A 37 5.41 1.12 21.20
C GLN A 37 4.40 2.04 20.48
N GLN A 38 3.60 1.52 19.55
CA GLN A 38 2.61 2.31 18.83
C GLN A 38 1.38 2.64 19.71
N SER A 39 0.92 3.88 19.65
CA SER A 39 -0.28 4.37 20.33
C SER A 39 -1.57 3.79 19.73
N SER A 40 -1.62 3.67 18.40
CA SER A 40 -2.65 2.94 17.68
C SER A 40 -2.01 1.70 17.05
N ARG A 41 -2.53 0.51 17.37
CA ARG A 41 -1.93 -0.78 16.98
C ARG A 41 -2.85 -1.53 16.02
N ALA A 42 -2.26 -2.19 15.03
CA ALA A 42 -2.98 -3.20 14.27
C ALA A 42 -3.38 -4.37 15.21
N PRO A 43 -4.58 -4.95 15.05
CA PRO A 43 -5.00 -6.13 15.81
C PRO A 43 -3.97 -7.25 15.73
N SER A 44 -3.67 -7.90 16.86
CA SER A 44 -2.54 -8.85 16.97
C SER A 44 -2.60 -9.97 15.93
N ALA A 45 -3.79 -10.54 15.68
CA ALA A 45 -3.96 -11.59 14.69
C ALA A 45 -3.63 -11.13 13.25
N ILE A 46 -4.04 -9.91 12.88
CA ILE A 46 -3.71 -9.32 11.58
C ILE A 46 -2.22 -9.05 11.51
N PHE A 47 -1.67 -8.37 12.53
CA PHE A 47 -0.26 -8.04 12.60
C PHE A 47 0.64 -9.28 12.46
N LEU A 48 0.41 -10.31 13.27
CA LEU A 48 1.23 -11.51 13.29
C LEU A 48 1.18 -12.28 11.96
N ARG A 49 0.03 -12.31 11.29
CA ARG A 49 -0.07 -12.89 9.95
C ARG A 49 0.73 -12.08 8.93
N GLN A 50 0.59 -10.76 8.95
CA GLN A 50 1.27 -9.88 7.99
C GLN A 50 2.77 -9.80 8.23
N ALA A 51 3.22 -9.92 9.49
CA ALA A 51 4.63 -9.96 9.85
C ALA A 51 5.34 -11.21 9.29
N ARG A 52 4.68 -12.37 9.30
CA ARG A 52 5.19 -13.58 8.65
C ARG A 52 5.37 -13.40 7.15
N PHE A 53 4.37 -12.82 6.48
CA PHE A 53 4.49 -12.47 5.05
C PHE A 53 5.65 -11.51 4.82
N ALA A 54 5.81 -10.47 5.65
CA ALA A 54 6.89 -9.51 5.50
C ALA A 54 8.28 -10.16 5.60
N LEU A 55 8.50 -11.13 6.49
CA LEU A 55 9.80 -11.79 6.61
C LEU A 55 10.17 -12.62 5.38
N VAL A 56 9.20 -13.34 4.80
CA VAL A 56 9.41 -14.10 3.57
C VAL A 56 9.58 -13.17 2.37
N LEU A 57 8.67 -12.21 2.18
CA LEU A 57 8.69 -11.26 1.06
C LEU A 57 9.95 -10.40 1.06
N ARG A 58 10.56 -10.16 2.23
CA ARG A 58 11.82 -9.40 2.32
C ARG A 58 12.94 -10.01 1.46
N LYS A 59 13.08 -11.34 1.45
CA LYS A 59 14.11 -12.03 0.64
C LYS A 59 13.83 -11.81 -0.83
N LEU A 60 12.60 -12.09 -1.25
CA LEU A 60 12.14 -11.90 -2.62
C LEU A 60 12.32 -10.46 -3.12
N PHE A 61 11.91 -9.48 -2.32
CA PHE A 61 11.98 -8.07 -2.72
C PHE A 61 13.42 -7.58 -2.86
N ARG A 62 14.34 -8.12 -2.04
CA ARG A 62 15.77 -7.84 -2.16
C ARG A 62 16.35 -8.45 -3.43
N GLU A 63 16.04 -9.71 -3.71
CA GLU A 63 16.50 -10.43 -4.91
C GLU A 63 16.00 -9.76 -6.20
N LYS A 64 14.76 -9.28 -6.19
CA LYS A 64 14.13 -8.61 -7.34
C LYS A 64 14.40 -7.10 -7.40
N ASN A 65 15.18 -6.54 -6.47
CA ASN A 65 15.46 -5.11 -6.37
C ASN A 65 14.19 -4.24 -6.40
N VAL A 66 13.16 -4.64 -5.65
CA VAL A 66 11.89 -3.91 -5.57
C VAL A 66 12.10 -2.60 -4.82
N SER A 67 11.82 -1.47 -5.49
CA SER A 67 11.93 -0.11 -4.91
C SER A 67 10.59 0.49 -4.47
N HIS A 68 9.48 -0.01 -5.04
CA HIS A 68 8.14 0.48 -4.77
C HIS A 68 7.15 -0.67 -4.63
N VAL A 69 6.24 -0.56 -3.66
CA VAL A 69 5.22 -1.57 -3.39
C VAL A 69 3.87 -0.90 -3.24
N HIS A 70 2.86 -1.47 -3.89
CA HIS A 70 1.47 -1.03 -3.73
C HIS A 70 0.68 -2.01 -2.86
N ALA A 71 0.22 -1.56 -1.71
CA ALA A 71 -0.70 -2.33 -0.87
C ALA A 71 -2.14 -2.22 -1.43
N THR A 72 -2.79 -3.35 -1.71
CA THR A 72 -4.15 -3.35 -2.30
C THR A 72 -5.28 -3.38 -1.26
N SER A 73 -4.94 -3.46 0.02
CA SER A 73 -5.89 -3.42 1.14
C SER A 73 -5.22 -2.90 2.41
N SER A 74 -6.03 -2.56 3.42
CA SER A 74 -5.55 -2.18 4.76
C SER A 74 -4.70 -3.29 5.40
N ARG A 75 -5.07 -4.56 5.22
CA ARG A 75 -4.29 -5.71 5.72
C ARG A 75 -2.95 -5.83 5.02
N ALA A 76 -2.92 -5.68 3.71
CA ALA A 76 -1.67 -5.68 2.94
C ALA A 76 -0.78 -4.50 3.36
N LEU A 77 -1.37 -3.34 3.68
CA LEU A 77 -0.62 -2.17 4.13
C LEU A 77 0.19 -2.46 5.40
N VAL A 78 -0.34 -3.24 6.34
CA VAL A 78 0.41 -3.68 7.55
C VAL A 78 1.71 -4.38 7.15
N CYS A 79 1.65 -5.34 6.22
CA CYS A 79 2.83 -6.08 5.74
C CYS A 79 3.81 -5.14 5.02
N VAL A 80 3.28 -4.29 4.14
CA VAL A 80 4.11 -3.43 3.29
C VAL A 80 4.83 -2.34 4.12
N LEU A 81 4.22 -1.83 5.19
CA LEU A 81 4.90 -0.90 6.11
C LEU A 81 6.03 -1.58 6.90
N MET A 82 5.89 -2.86 7.27
CA MET A 82 7.00 -3.61 7.84
C MET A 82 8.14 -3.75 6.83
N LEU A 83 7.82 -4.09 5.57
CA LEU A 83 8.81 -4.19 4.49
C LEU A 83 9.49 -2.85 4.21
N LYS A 84 8.74 -1.72 4.24
CA LYS A 84 9.30 -0.37 4.18
C LYS A 84 10.36 -0.14 5.23
N LYS A 85 10.08 -0.47 6.49
CA LYS A 85 11.07 -0.32 7.57
C LYS A 85 12.29 -1.24 7.41
N LEU A 86 12.08 -2.46 6.92
CA LEU A 86 13.12 -3.47 6.78
C LEU A 86 14.03 -3.25 5.55
N LEU A 87 13.51 -2.63 4.49
CA LEU A 87 14.18 -2.52 3.18
C LEU A 87 14.33 -1.09 2.66
N GLY A 88 13.70 -0.09 3.28
CA GLY A 88 13.75 1.31 2.84
C GLY A 88 12.98 1.59 1.54
N LEU A 89 11.95 0.80 1.22
CA LEU A 89 11.16 0.95 -0.01
C LEU A 89 10.07 2.03 0.10
N THR A 90 9.61 2.51 -1.05
CA THR A 90 8.46 3.42 -1.12
C THR A 90 7.14 2.64 -1.17
N VAL A 91 6.09 3.22 -0.60
CA VAL A 91 4.80 2.53 -0.44
C VAL A 91 3.67 3.40 -0.95
N SER A 92 2.79 2.82 -1.77
CA SER A 92 1.47 3.36 -2.05
C SER A 92 0.39 2.39 -1.58
N ALA A 93 -0.84 2.85 -1.39
CA ALA A 93 -1.90 2.01 -0.82
C ALA A 93 -3.27 2.25 -1.46
N THR A 94 -4.07 1.19 -1.57
CA THR A 94 -5.51 1.24 -1.84
C THR A 94 -6.23 0.74 -0.59
N ILE A 95 -7.11 1.56 -0.03
CA ILE A 95 -7.90 1.21 1.16
C ILE A 95 -9.35 0.93 0.77
N GLU A 96 -9.79 -0.27 1.09
CA GLU A 96 -11.14 -0.77 0.90
C GLU A 96 -12.18 0.01 1.74
N PRO A 97 -13.47 0.02 1.35
CA PRO A 97 -14.50 0.75 2.08
C PRO A 97 -14.70 0.27 3.53
N ARG A 98 -14.53 -1.02 3.78
CA ARG A 98 -14.73 -1.67 5.08
C ARG A 98 -13.45 -2.36 5.53
N SER A 99 -12.57 -1.58 6.13
CA SER A 99 -11.31 -2.08 6.70
C SER A 99 -11.54 -2.73 8.07
N GLU A 100 -10.82 -3.83 8.33
CA GLU A 100 -10.73 -4.49 9.64
C GLU A 100 -9.83 -3.71 10.63
N LEU A 101 -9.08 -2.71 10.14
CA LEU A 101 -8.17 -1.89 10.94
C LEU A 101 -8.84 -0.61 11.47
N PRO A 102 -8.46 -0.16 12.69
CA PRO A 102 -8.93 1.11 13.24
C PRO A 102 -8.64 2.29 12.32
N ARG A 103 -9.56 3.25 12.21
CA ARG A 103 -9.39 4.43 11.35
C ARG A 103 -8.16 5.27 11.72
N GLU A 104 -7.92 5.44 13.03
CA GLU A 104 -6.74 6.10 13.58
C GLU A 104 -5.45 5.45 13.04
N TRP A 105 -5.41 4.11 13.07
CA TRP A 105 -4.26 3.34 12.57
C TRP A 105 -4.07 3.56 11.07
N ILE A 106 -5.14 3.47 10.27
CA ILE A 106 -5.09 3.67 8.82
C ILE A 106 -4.57 5.08 8.50
N ARG A 107 -5.08 6.11 9.18
CA ARG A 107 -4.64 7.49 8.96
C ARG A 107 -3.14 7.64 9.18
N ASN A 108 -2.63 7.12 10.30
CA ASN A 108 -1.21 7.18 10.62
C ASN A 108 -0.38 6.36 9.61
N ALA A 109 -0.88 5.19 9.20
CA ALA A 109 -0.24 4.34 8.20
C ALA A 109 -0.18 4.99 6.80
N LEU A 110 -1.22 5.73 6.40
CA LEU A 110 -1.24 6.44 5.12
C LEU A 110 -0.28 7.64 5.08
N ALA A 111 0.03 8.25 6.22
CA ALA A 111 1.05 9.29 6.29
C ALA A 111 2.46 8.77 5.95
N GLU A 112 2.69 7.46 6.10
CA GLU A 112 3.94 6.81 5.67
C GLU A 112 3.94 6.45 4.17
N CYS A 113 2.84 6.66 3.44
CA CYS A 113 2.73 6.32 2.03
C CYS A 113 2.94 7.56 1.13
N VAL A 114 3.48 7.35 -0.07
CA VAL A 114 3.69 8.44 -1.05
C VAL A 114 2.39 8.89 -1.71
N GLY A 115 1.36 8.05 -1.66
CA GLY A 115 0.03 8.31 -2.20
C GLY A 115 -0.78 7.03 -2.32
N GLY A 116 -1.97 7.13 -2.91
CA GLY A 116 -2.86 5.98 -2.93
C GLY A 116 -4.29 6.25 -3.35
N ARG A 117 -5.13 5.25 -3.11
CA ARG A 117 -6.57 5.29 -3.27
C ARG A 117 -7.23 5.04 -1.91
N VAL A 118 -8.27 5.79 -1.63
CA VAL A 118 -9.07 5.62 -0.42
C VAL A 118 -10.52 5.61 -0.81
N SER A 119 -11.31 4.66 -0.33
CA SER A 119 -12.75 4.60 -0.65
C SER A 119 -13.60 5.54 0.22
N ASN A 120 -13.09 6.03 1.35
CA ASN A 120 -13.81 6.85 2.31
C ASN A 120 -13.41 8.34 2.22
N ARG A 121 -14.37 9.21 1.90
CA ARG A 121 -14.15 10.66 1.77
C ARG A 121 -13.65 11.32 3.05
N LYS A 122 -14.19 10.94 4.22
CA LYS A 122 -13.74 11.49 5.52
C LYS A 122 -12.27 11.19 5.80
N LEU A 123 -11.79 10.05 5.30
CA LEU A 123 -10.40 9.65 5.45
C LEU A 123 -9.52 10.38 4.43
N LEU A 124 -10.02 10.67 3.22
CA LEU A 124 -9.33 11.49 2.24
C LEU A 124 -9.11 12.94 2.71
N GLU A 125 -10.11 13.54 3.35
CA GLU A 125 -10.02 14.91 3.91
C GLU A 125 -8.90 15.06 4.97
N GLN A 126 -8.44 13.95 5.54
CA GLN A 126 -7.43 13.91 6.60
C GLN A 126 -6.05 13.46 6.10
N VAL A 127 -5.92 13.18 4.81
CA VAL A 127 -4.72 12.58 4.21
C VAL A 127 -4.17 13.52 3.12
N SER A 128 -2.89 13.38 2.79
CA SER A 128 -2.20 14.22 1.81
C SER A 128 -2.87 14.21 0.42
N SER A 129 -2.66 15.29 -0.34
CA SER A 129 -3.23 15.51 -1.67
C SER A 129 -2.80 14.49 -2.74
N SER A 130 -1.84 13.61 -2.44
CA SER A 130 -1.41 12.52 -3.33
C SER A 130 -2.33 11.30 -3.28
N PHE A 131 -3.40 11.34 -2.49
CA PHE A 131 -4.42 10.31 -2.42
C PHE A 131 -5.65 10.67 -3.27
N LEU A 132 -6.23 9.64 -3.90
CA LEU A 132 -7.40 9.76 -4.75
C LEU A 132 -8.59 9.03 -4.11
N LEU A 133 -9.79 9.60 -4.27
CA LEU A 133 -11.02 8.91 -3.88
C LEU A 133 -11.29 7.75 -4.85
N ASP A 134 -11.37 6.54 -4.32
CA ASP A 134 -11.80 5.37 -5.10
C ASP A 134 -13.31 5.43 -5.33
N LYS A 135 -13.69 5.79 -6.56
CA LYS A 135 -15.10 5.84 -6.99
C LYS A 135 -15.52 4.62 -7.81
N THR A 136 -14.64 3.63 -8.00
CA THR A 136 -14.98 2.38 -8.71
C THR A 136 -15.91 1.48 -7.89
N THR A 137 -15.90 1.66 -6.56
CA THR A 137 -16.84 1.06 -5.61
C THR A 137 -18.14 1.88 -5.46
N CYS A 138 -18.16 3.14 -5.90
CA CYS A 138 -19.34 4.02 -5.91
C CYS A 138 -20.24 3.82 -7.15
N ARG A 139 -20.43 2.57 -7.62
CA ARG A 139 -21.33 2.28 -8.75
C ARG A 139 -22.82 2.51 -8.45
N SER A 140 -23.17 2.89 -7.21
CA SER A 140 -24.53 3.23 -6.80
C SER A 140 -24.85 4.72 -6.77
N ALA A 141 -23.88 5.62 -7.00
CA ALA A 141 -24.14 7.06 -7.01
C ALA A 141 -24.58 7.53 -8.41
N PRO A 142 -25.66 8.33 -8.54
CA PRO A 142 -26.15 8.77 -9.84
C PRO A 142 -25.10 9.63 -10.56
N ARG A 143 -24.86 9.34 -11.84
CA ARG A 143 -23.88 10.01 -12.73
C ARG A 143 -23.88 11.54 -12.66
N LYS A 144 -25.02 12.18 -12.38
CA LYS A 144 -25.15 13.64 -12.22
C LYS A 144 -24.37 14.18 -11.03
N ALA A 145 -24.37 13.47 -9.89
CA ALA A 145 -23.58 13.86 -8.71
C ALA A 145 -22.08 13.69 -8.97
N LEU A 146 -21.69 12.69 -9.77
CA LEU A 146 -20.31 12.50 -10.19
C LEU A 146 -19.86 13.59 -11.18
N ALA A 147 -20.74 14.11 -12.04
CA ALA A 147 -20.38 15.19 -12.97
C ALA A 147 -20.09 16.52 -12.24
N MET A 148 -20.94 16.91 -11.27
CA MET A 148 -20.73 18.15 -10.50
C MET A 148 -19.44 18.13 -9.67
N VAL A 149 -19.12 16.98 -9.07
CA VAL A 149 -17.89 16.81 -8.28
C VAL A 149 -16.63 16.80 -9.16
N GLY A 150 -16.76 16.53 -10.46
CA GLY A 150 -15.63 16.48 -11.38
C GLY A 150 -15.19 17.86 -11.82
N GLN A 151 -16.13 18.79 -11.89
CA GLN A 151 -15.89 20.21 -12.11
C GLN A 151 -15.11 20.84 -10.95
N GLU A 152 -15.35 20.44 -9.69
CA GLU A 152 -14.65 21.02 -8.53
C GLU A 152 -13.20 20.59 -8.40
N ILE A 153 -12.84 19.38 -8.86
CA ILE A 153 -11.51 18.78 -8.64
C ILE A 153 -10.65 18.82 -9.91
N GLY A 154 -11.17 19.36 -11.02
CA GLY A 154 -10.46 19.44 -12.30
C GLY A 154 -10.17 18.08 -12.95
N ILE A 155 -10.93 17.04 -12.58
CA ILE A 155 -10.76 15.68 -13.08
C ILE A 155 -12.13 15.19 -13.55
N ASP A 156 -12.24 14.87 -14.84
CA ASP A 156 -13.45 14.29 -15.42
C ASP A 156 -13.72 12.90 -14.82
N LEU A 157 -14.82 12.83 -14.06
CA LEU A 157 -15.23 11.68 -13.23
C LEU A 157 -16.13 10.69 -13.97
N THR A 158 -16.35 10.87 -15.28
CA THR A 158 -17.27 10.01 -16.07
C THR A 158 -16.55 8.92 -16.88
N ALA A 159 -15.24 9.06 -17.09
CA ALA A 159 -14.44 8.16 -17.92
C ALA A 159 -13.46 7.32 -17.08
N GLY A 160 -13.86 6.09 -16.72
CA GLY A 160 -13.00 5.16 -15.96
C GLY A 160 -11.62 4.89 -16.60
N THR A 161 -11.49 5.07 -17.92
CA THR A 161 -10.21 4.98 -18.67
C THR A 161 -9.22 6.09 -18.31
N ARG A 162 -9.68 7.33 -18.10
CA ARG A 162 -8.80 8.46 -17.72
C ARG A 162 -8.20 8.29 -16.33
N PHE A 163 -8.93 7.61 -15.43
CA PHE A 163 -8.47 7.33 -14.08
C PHE A 163 -7.27 6.37 -14.05
N TRP A 164 -7.37 5.23 -14.75
CA TRP A 164 -6.29 4.23 -14.76
C TRP A 164 -5.02 4.74 -15.44
N GLN A 165 -5.14 5.62 -16.43
CA GLN A 165 -4.02 6.33 -17.04
C GLN A 165 -3.30 7.23 -16.02
N LYS A 166 -4.04 8.11 -15.33
CA LYS A 166 -3.48 8.96 -14.27
C LYS A 166 -2.84 8.15 -13.15
N TRP A 167 -3.44 7.02 -12.78
CA TRP A 167 -2.90 6.12 -11.78
C TRP A 167 -1.58 5.48 -12.22
N ALA A 168 -1.49 5.01 -13.47
CA ALA A 168 -0.27 4.47 -14.04
C ALA A 168 0.85 5.53 -14.09
N GLU A 169 0.53 6.77 -14.48
CA GLU A 169 1.48 7.89 -14.45
C GLU A 169 2.02 8.18 -13.04
N LEU A 170 1.15 8.16 -12.02
CA LEU A 170 1.55 8.33 -10.62
C LEU A 170 2.48 7.22 -10.15
N LEU A 171 2.17 5.96 -10.47
CA LEU A 171 3.02 4.81 -10.15
C LEU A 171 4.40 4.93 -10.80
N LEU A 172 4.45 5.31 -12.08
CA LEU A 172 5.72 5.54 -12.78
C LEU A 172 6.54 6.63 -12.10
N ARG A 173 5.91 7.76 -11.74
CA ARG A 173 6.57 8.85 -11.03
C ARG A 173 7.15 8.39 -9.69
N TRP A 174 6.40 7.61 -8.91
CA TRP A 174 6.87 7.11 -7.62
C TRP A 174 8.00 6.09 -7.76
N SER A 175 7.97 5.25 -8.79
CA SER A 175 9.03 4.28 -9.07
C SER A 175 10.34 4.92 -9.58
N CYS A 176 10.25 6.09 -10.21
CA CYS A 176 11.38 6.80 -10.82
C CYS A 176 11.93 7.96 -9.97
N GLY A 177 11.14 8.51 -9.04
CA GLY A 177 11.51 9.67 -8.22
C GLY A 177 12.79 9.47 -7.41
N ASP A 178 13.05 8.26 -6.92
CA ASP A 178 14.25 7.91 -6.15
C ASP A 178 15.53 7.77 -6.99
N ARG A 179 15.44 7.71 -8.33
CA ARG A 179 16.64 7.67 -9.18
C ARG A 179 17.27 9.05 -9.37
N LYS A 180 16.48 10.12 -9.38
CA LYS A 180 17.00 11.48 -9.62
C LYS A 180 17.80 12.01 -8.41
N SER A 181 17.35 11.74 -7.18
CA SER A 181 18.06 12.13 -5.95
C SER A 181 19.40 11.41 -5.76
N LYS A 182 19.60 10.23 -6.35
CA LYS A 182 20.89 9.51 -6.35
C LYS A 182 21.88 10.00 -7.40
N ILE A 183 21.43 10.69 -8.45
CA ILE A 183 22.31 11.21 -9.51
C ILE A 183 22.84 12.61 -9.14
N GLU A 184 22.06 13.43 -8.42
CA GLU A 184 22.48 14.78 -8.03
C GLU A 184 23.48 14.82 -6.85
N ASN A 185 23.60 13.75 -6.06
CA ASN A 185 24.54 13.68 -4.92
C ASN A 185 25.86 12.95 -5.22
N ARG A 186 26.24 12.82 -6.50
CA ARG A 186 27.62 12.48 -6.89
C ARG A 186 28.31 13.74 -7.42
N LYS A 187 28.84 14.54 -6.51
CA LYS A 187 29.94 15.47 -6.77
C LYS A 187 31.02 15.22 -5.72
#